data_AF-A0A2E6RUE1-F1
#
_entry.id   AF-A0A2E6RUE1-F1
#
_cell.length_a   1.000
_cell.length_b   1.000
_cell.length_c   1.000
_cell.angle_alpha   90.00
_cell.angle_beta   90.00
_cell.angle_gamma   90.00
#
_symmetry.space_group_name_H-M   'P 1'
#
loop_
_entity.id
_entity.type
_entity.pdbx_description
1 polymer ?
#
loop_
_entity_poly.entity_id
_entity_poly.type
_entity_poly.pdbx_seq_one_letter_code
_entity_poly.pdbx_strand_id
1 'polypeptide(L)'
;MIEKQKIAETNIFVYKRFYSSQETLEVMKGLREEIEWKEVKIKVFGKEYLSPRLSAWYGEKSYKYSGYKWDQKPWPQSVIRIKKNIEKLTLLKFNGVLANLYRSGQDSMGWHSDDEKELGSDPIIASIVFGSTRRFLLRDKNIKNRKKEIKFEDGDLMLMGNGVQKNWEHSIPKTAKNVGERVNLTFRLIY
;
A
#
# COMPACT_ATOMS: atom_id res chain seq x y z
N MET A 1 -4.16 -20.53 -12.01
CA MET A 1 -2.93 -19.73 -12.22
C MET A 1 -3.23 -18.29 -11.86
N ILE A 2 -2.28 -17.56 -11.27
CA ILE A 2 -2.45 -16.13 -10.94
C ILE A 2 -2.40 -15.33 -12.26
N GLU A 3 -3.44 -14.58 -12.56
CA GLU A 3 -3.50 -13.73 -13.74
C GLU A 3 -2.67 -12.45 -13.50
N LYS A 4 -1.76 -12.14 -14.44
CA LYS A 4 -0.92 -10.94 -14.40
C LYS A 4 -1.35 -9.96 -15.50
N GLN A 5 -1.74 -8.76 -15.11
CA GLN A 5 -2.14 -7.67 -15.99
C GLN A 5 -1.13 -6.51 -15.90
N LYS A 6 -0.62 -6.02 -17.04
CA LYS A 6 0.15 -4.77 -17.09
C LYS A 6 -0.80 -3.59 -17.26
N ILE A 7 -0.62 -2.54 -16.46
CA ILE A 7 -1.36 -1.30 -16.65
C ILE A 7 -0.71 -0.51 -17.79
N ALA A 8 -1.47 -0.25 -18.84
CA ALA A 8 -0.98 0.34 -20.09
C ALA A 8 -0.17 1.62 -19.82
N GLU A 9 0.98 1.73 -20.50
CA GLU A 9 1.89 2.89 -20.45
C GLU A 9 2.54 3.16 -19.08
N THR A 10 2.50 2.18 -18.18
CA THR A 10 3.14 2.26 -16.87
C THR A 10 4.02 1.02 -16.66
N ASN A 11 4.87 1.07 -15.63
CA ASN A 11 5.58 -0.10 -15.10
C ASN A 11 4.83 -0.71 -13.90
N ILE A 12 3.50 -0.67 -13.93
CA ILE A 12 2.64 -1.26 -12.91
C ILE A 12 2.09 -2.59 -13.41
N PHE A 13 2.19 -3.61 -12.57
CA PHE A 13 1.62 -4.94 -12.81
C PHE A 13 0.66 -5.31 -11.69
N VAL A 14 -0.52 -5.82 -12.04
CA VAL A 14 -1.52 -6.32 -11.09
C VAL A 14 -1.60 -7.83 -11.25
N TYR A 15 -1.48 -8.54 -10.14
CA TYR A 15 -1.64 -9.97 -9.99
C TYR A 15 -3.01 -10.21 -9.35
N LYS A 16 -3.98 -10.63 -10.16
CA LYS A 16 -5.37 -10.80 -9.74
C LYS A 16 -5.52 -12.05 -8.90
N ARG A 17 -6.30 -11.94 -7.81
CA ARG A 17 -6.55 -13.06 -6.87
C ARG A 17 -5.25 -13.73 -6.43
N PHE A 18 -4.26 -12.91 -6.05
CA PHE A 18 -3.00 -13.40 -5.50
C PHE A 18 -3.25 -14.20 -4.21
N TYR A 19 -4.26 -13.79 -3.44
CA TYR A 19 -4.96 -14.65 -2.49
C TYR A 19 -6.37 -14.94 -3.01
N SER A 20 -6.82 -16.16 -2.82
CA SER A 20 -8.21 -16.55 -3.06
C SER A 20 -9.14 -15.97 -1.99
N SER A 21 -10.43 -15.84 -2.31
CA SER A 21 -11.44 -15.33 -1.38
C SER A 21 -11.56 -16.12 -0.06
N GLN A 22 -11.15 -17.40 -0.06
CA GLN A 22 -11.11 -18.19 1.17
C GLN A 22 -9.92 -17.80 2.05
N GLU A 23 -8.75 -17.55 1.45
CA GLU A 23 -7.54 -17.17 2.17
C GLU A 23 -7.63 -15.73 2.69
N THR A 24 -8.27 -14.83 1.96
CA THR A 24 -8.38 -13.41 2.36
C THR A 24 -9.09 -13.24 3.69
N LEU A 25 -10.07 -14.09 4.03
CA LEU A 25 -10.77 -14.05 5.31
C LEU A 25 -9.85 -14.34 6.50
N GLU A 26 -9.07 -15.42 6.41
CA GLU A 26 -8.08 -15.81 7.43
C GLU A 26 -7.00 -14.72 7.56
N VAL A 27 -6.48 -14.26 6.42
CA VAL A 27 -5.46 -13.21 6.38
C VAL A 27 -5.98 -11.92 7.01
N MET A 28 -7.18 -11.47 6.63
CA MET A 28 -7.78 -10.25 7.16
C MET A 28 -7.99 -10.33 8.67
N LYS A 29 -8.42 -11.50 9.19
CA LYS A 29 -8.53 -11.73 10.64
C LYS A 29 -7.18 -11.54 11.33
N GLY A 30 -6.13 -12.22 10.85
CA GLY A 30 -4.78 -12.10 11.41
C GLY A 30 -4.25 -10.67 11.34
N LEU A 31 -4.46 -9.95 10.24
CA LEU A 31 -4.04 -8.56 10.10
C LEU A 31 -4.76 -7.62 11.08
N ARG A 32 -6.03 -7.87 11.41
CA ARG A 32 -6.75 -7.07 12.42
C ARG A 32 -6.25 -7.34 13.83
N GLU A 33 -5.99 -8.59 14.16
CA GLU A 33 -5.61 -9.03 15.51
C GLU A 33 -4.14 -8.74 15.84
N GLU A 34 -3.24 -8.90 14.86
CA GLU A 34 -1.80 -8.83 15.08
C GLU A 34 -1.19 -7.45 14.84
N ILE A 35 -1.82 -6.59 14.00
CA ILE A 35 -1.30 -5.25 13.71
C ILE A 35 -1.75 -4.24 14.77
N GLU A 36 -0.79 -3.49 15.28
CA GLU A 36 -1.04 -2.40 16.23
C GLU A 36 -1.42 -1.11 15.47
N TRP A 37 -2.68 -1.02 15.07
CA TRP A 37 -3.22 0.10 14.29
C TRP A 37 -3.22 1.41 15.08
N LYS A 38 -2.61 2.46 14.52
CA LYS A 38 -2.58 3.80 15.12
C LYS A 38 -3.10 4.86 14.19
N GLU A 39 -3.84 5.81 14.74
CA GLU A 39 -4.12 7.06 14.04
C GLU A 39 -2.89 7.96 14.21
N VAL A 40 -2.19 8.23 13.11
CA VAL A 40 -0.95 9.02 13.13
C VAL A 40 -1.20 10.47 12.78
N LYS A 41 -0.50 11.38 13.44
CA LYS A 41 -0.44 12.79 13.03
C LYS A 41 0.50 12.94 11.85
N ILE A 42 0.03 13.57 10.79
CA ILE A 42 0.80 13.90 9.58
C ILE A 42 0.94 15.41 9.46
N LYS A 43 2.06 15.87 8.93
CA LYS A 43 2.27 17.29 8.59
C LYS A 43 1.96 17.53 7.13
N VAL A 44 1.00 18.41 6.86
CA VAL A 44 0.61 18.84 5.51
C VAL A 44 0.69 20.36 5.47
N PHE A 45 1.51 20.91 4.57
CA PHE A 45 1.78 22.36 4.46
C PHE A 45 2.11 23.03 5.81
N GLY A 46 2.92 22.35 6.63
CA GLY A 46 3.37 22.84 7.95
C GLY A 46 2.35 22.71 9.08
N LYS A 47 1.11 22.31 8.79
CA LYS A 47 0.06 22.08 9.81
C LYS A 47 -0.09 20.59 10.11
N GLU A 48 -0.40 20.26 11.36
CA GLU A 48 -0.63 18.88 11.80
C GLU A 48 -2.09 18.49 11.67
N TYR A 49 -2.33 17.32 11.09
CA TYR A 49 -3.65 16.71 10.94
C TYR A 49 -3.61 15.26 11.37
N LEU A 50 -4.72 14.74 11.87
CA LEU A 50 -4.90 13.29 12.00
C LEU A 50 -5.02 12.68 10.61
N SER A 51 -4.23 11.64 10.36
CA SER A 51 -4.31 10.87 9.14
C SER A 51 -5.72 10.27 9.02
N PRO A 52 -6.41 10.42 7.87
CA PRO A 52 -7.74 9.87 7.65
C PRO A 52 -7.66 8.38 7.31
N ARG A 53 -6.95 7.60 8.14
CA ARG A 53 -6.77 6.14 8.13
C ARG A 53 -5.88 5.76 9.31
N LEU A 54 -6.00 4.51 9.75
CA LEU A 54 -5.05 3.95 10.70
C LEU A 54 -3.84 3.39 9.95
N SER A 55 -2.67 3.48 10.56
CA SER A 55 -1.42 2.99 9.99
C SER A 55 -0.59 2.27 11.03
N ALA A 56 0.28 1.38 10.54
CA ALA A 56 1.35 0.76 11.31
C ALA A 56 2.55 0.53 10.40
N TRP A 57 3.75 0.57 10.96
CA TRP A 57 4.98 0.25 10.25
C TRP A 57 5.68 -0.93 10.90
N TYR A 58 6.18 -1.84 10.06
CA TYR A 58 7.09 -2.90 10.48
C TYR A 58 8.29 -2.92 9.52
N GLY A 59 9.49 -3.01 10.07
CA GLY A 59 10.71 -2.91 9.28
C GLY A 59 11.94 -3.41 10.04
N GLU A 60 12.94 -3.88 9.31
CA GLU A 60 14.26 -4.21 9.88
C GLU A 60 15.01 -2.96 10.35
N LYS A 61 14.67 -1.79 9.80
CA LYS A 61 15.18 -0.48 10.21
C LYS A 61 14.03 0.39 10.73
N SER A 62 14.32 1.32 11.64
CA SER A 62 13.37 2.38 12.02
C SER A 62 13.03 3.23 10.80
N TYR A 63 11.75 3.48 10.54
CA TYR A 63 11.28 4.25 9.37
C TYR A 63 10.63 5.56 9.78
N LYS A 64 10.87 6.62 9.00
CA LYS A 64 10.23 7.92 9.18
C LYS A 64 9.26 8.16 8.02
N TYR A 65 7.95 8.18 8.31
CA TYR A 65 6.91 8.49 7.31
C TYR A 65 6.21 9.79 7.67
N SER A 66 6.18 10.76 6.74
CA SER A 66 5.46 12.03 6.93
C SER A 66 5.80 12.76 8.26
N GLY A 67 7.03 12.60 8.75
CA GLY A 67 7.51 13.18 10.00
C GLY A 67 7.37 12.30 11.25
N TYR A 68 6.56 11.23 11.21
CA TYR A 68 6.40 10.29 12.32
C TYR A 68 7.49 9.20 12.28
N LYS A 69 8.15 8.94 13.42
CA LYS A 69 9.18 7.89 13.56
C LYS A 69 8.54 6.64 14.15
N TRP A 70 8.73 5.51 13.46
CA TRP A 70 8.30 4.20 13.93
C TRP A 70 9.46 3.44 14.56
N ASP A 71 9.25 2.90 15.76
CA ASP A 71 10.20 2.02 16.44
C ASP A 71 10.23 0.63 15.78
N GLN A 72 11.37 -0.06 15.88
CA GLN A 72 11.50 -1.45 15.43
C GLN A 72 10.60 -2.36 16.27
N LYS A 73 9.82 -3.20 15.60
CA LYS A 73 8.93 -4.18 16.24
C LYS A 73 9.03 -5.54 15.54
N PRO A 74 8.81 -6.64 16.27
CA PRO A 74 8.60 -7.94 15.65
C PRO A 74 7.47 -7.85 14.61
N TRP A 75 7.69 -8.47 13.46
CA TRP A 75 6.70 -8.48 12.41
C TRP A 75 5.54 -9.43 12.78
N PRO A 76 4.29 -9.03 12.54
CA PRO A 76 3.14 -9.93 12.62
C PRO A 76 3.33 -11.18 11.75
N GLN A 77 2.88 -12.34 12.20
CA GLN A 77 3.04 -13.60 11.47
C GLN A 77 2.28 -13.57 10.13
N SER A 78 1.08 -12.99 10.13
CA SER A 78 0.29 -12.70 8.93
C SER A 78 1.10 -11.90 7.90
N VAL A 79 1.78 -10.84 8.34
CA VAL A 79 2.60 -9.97 7.48
C VAL A 79 3.85 -10.71 6.98
N ILE A 80 4.51 -11.52 7.82
CA ILE A 80 5.66 -12.35 7.40
C ILE A 80 5.25 -13.34 6.30
N ARG A 81 4.10 -14.02 6.46
CA ARG A 81 3.58 -14.97 5.47
C ARG A 81 3.32 -14.26 4.13
N ILE A 82 2.67 -13.10 4.18
CA ILE A 82 2.40 -12.29 2.98
C ILE A 82 3.69 -11.86 2.29
N LYS A 83 4.65 -11.33 3.05
CA LYS A 83 5.97 -10.96 2.55
C LYS A 83 6.62 -12.13 1.80
N LYS A 84 6.73 -13.30 2.44
CA LYS A 84 7.35 -14.50 1.84
C LYS A 84 6.66 -14.89 0.52
N ASN A 85 5.33 -14.84 0.48
CA ASN A 85 4.57 -15.15 -0.73
C ASN A 85 4.87 -14.15 -1.86
N ILE A 86 4.91 -12.86 -1.56
CA ILE A 86 5.25 -11.81 -2.54
C ILE A 86 6.70 -11.98 -3.03
N GLU A 87 7.66 -12.20 -2.13
CA GLU A 87 9.06 -12.42 -2.49
C GLU A 87 9.24 -13.68 -3.36
N LYS A 88 8.50 -14.76 -3.06
CA LYS A 88 8.52 -15.98 -3.88
C LYS A 88 7.99 -15.73 -5.30
N LEU A 89 6.92 -14.95 -5.43
CA LEU A 89 6.32 -14.63 -6.74
C LEU A 89 7.22 -13.68 -7.55
N THR A 90 7.76 -12.66 -6.90
CA THR A 90 8.43 -11.53 -7.57
C THR A 90 9.94 -11.72 -7.69
N LEU A 91 10.52 -12.63 -6.90
CA LEU A 91 11.97 -12.80 -6.70
C LEU A 91 12.67 -11.55 -6.13
N LEU A 92 11.91 -10.59 -5.63
CA LEU A 92 12.41 -9.39 -4.97
C LEU A 92 12.49 -9.59 -3.47
N LYS A 93 13.23 -8.71 -2.80
CA LYS A 93 13.31 -8.63 -1.34
C LYS A 93 12.67 -7.36 -0.84
N PHE A 94 12.02 -7.45 0.32
CA PHE A 94 11.46 -6.33 1.05
C PHE A 94 11.94 -6.40 2.50
N ASN A 95 12.16 -5.27 3.14
CA ASN A 95 12.59 -5.19 4.54
C ASN A 95 11.78 -4.18 5.36
N GLY A 96 10.72 -3.64 4.76
CA GLY A 96 9.79 -2.72 5.40
C GLY A 96 8.38 -2.87 4.83
N VAL A 97 7.37 -2.56 5.64
CA VAL A 97 5.97 -2.54 5.24
C VAL A 97 5.20 -1.45 5.98
N LEU A 98 4.52 -0.61 5.20
CA LEU A 98 3.53 0.33 5.71
C LEU A 98 2.14 -0.30 5.58
N ALA A 99 1.57 -0.68 6.70
CA ALA A 99 0.19 -1.14 6.78
C ALA A 99 -0.75 0.06 6.90
N ASN A 100 -1.85 0.03 6.15
CA ASN A 100 -2.89 1.04 6.16
C ASN A 100 -4.27 0.39 6.27
N LEU A 101 -5.04 0.79 7.27
CA LEU A 101 -6.43 0.36 7.48
C LEU A 101 -7.35 1.55 7.22
N TYR A 102 -8.17 1.42 6.19
CA TYR A 102 -9.25 2.32 5.84
C TYR A 102 -10.52 1.75 6.46
N ARG A 103 -11.02 2.38 7.52
CA ARG A 103 -12.16 1.92 8.32
C ARG A 103 -13.47 1.97 7.53
N SER A 104 -13.61 2.94 6.64
CA SER A 104 -14.80 3.16 5.81
C SER A 104 -14.48 3.94 4.53
N GLY A 105 -15.52 4.27 3.76
CA GLY A 105 -15.43 5.18 2.61
C GLY A 105 -14.95 6.60 2.95
N GLN A 106 -14.94 6.99 4.23
CA GLN A 106 -14.48 8.32 4.68
C GLN A 106 -12.97 8.40 4.93
N ASP A 107 -12.30 7.26 5.08
CA ASP A 107 -10.85 7.19 5.13
C ASP A 107 -10.26 7.31 3.72
N SER A 108 -9.11 7.95 3.59
CA SER A 108 -8.51 8.31 2.29
C SER A 108 -7.00 8.47 2.34
N MET A 109 -6.42 8.59 1.15
CA MET A 109 -5.03 8.97 0.96
C MET A 109 -4.97 9.96 -0.20
N GLY A 110 -4.39 11.14 0.05
CA GLY A 110 -4.22 12.19 -0.95
C GLY A 110 -3.28 11.80 -2.08
N TRP A 111 -3.16 12.67 -3.07
CA TRP A 111 -2.17 12.49 -4.14
C TRP A 111 -0.75 12.53 -3.58
N HIS A 112 0.03 11.48 -3.85
CA HIS A 112 1.42 11.34 -3.44
C HIS A 112 2.17 10.35 -4.34
N SER A 113 3.50 10.37 -4.24
CA SER A 113 4.38 9.29 -4.68
C SER A 113 5.06 8.70 -3.43
N ASP A 114 5.47 7.43 -3.49
CA ASP A 114 6.36 6.85 -2.47
C ASP A 114 7.82 7.23 -2.83
N ASP A 115 8.21 8.47 -2.52
CA ASP A 115 9.51 9.08 -2.87
C ASP A 115 10.38 9.46 -1.66
N GLU A 116 10.15 8.79 -0.52
CA GLU A 116 10.98 8.95 0.67
C GLU A 116 12.44 8.56 0.39
N LYS A 117 13.39 9.36 0.91
CA LYS A 117 14.83 9.21 0.63
C LYS A 117 15.35 7.82 1.00
N GLU A 118 14.79 7.25 2.06
CA GLU A 118 15.08 5.92 2.59
C GLU A 118 14.80 4.79 1.58
N LEU A 119 13.98 5.04 0.55
CA LEU A 119 13.65 4.06 -0.50
C LEU A 119 14.64 4.06 -1.67
N GLY A 120 15.60 4.99 -1.68
CA GLY A 120 16.48 5.21 -2.82
C GLY A 120 15.80 5.96 -3.97
N SER A 121 16.50 6.08 -5.10
CA SER A 121 16.07 6.94 -6.22
C SER A 121 15.01 6.34 -7.14
N ASP A 122 14.84 5.02 -7.12
CA ASP A 122 13.93 4.31 -8.03
C ASP A 122 13.35 3.03 -7.41
N PRO A 123 12.49 3.16 -6.38
CA PRO A 123 12.04 2.03 -5.60
C PRO A 123 11.02 1.17 -6.33
N ILE A 124 11.09 -0.14 -6.10
CA ILE A 124 10.02 -1.08 -6.45
C ILE A 124 9.16 -1.31 -5.21
N ILE A 125 7.85 -1.15 -5.37
CA ILE A 125 6.88 -1.23 -4.28
C ILE A 125 5.86 -2.33 -4.57
N ALA A 126 5.64 -3.21 -3.61
CA ALA A 126 4.59 -4.23 -3.68
C ALA A 126 3.44 -3.85 -2.74
N SER A 127 2.27 -3.57 -3.31
CA SER A 127 1.06 -3.19 -2.57
C SER A 127 0.03 -4.29 -2.68
N ILE A 128 -0.46 -4.83 -1.57
CA ILE A 128 -1.48 -5.88 -1.53
C ILE A 128 -2.68 -5.45 -0.71
N VAL A 129 -3.89 -5.84 -1.12
CA VAL A 129 -5.13 -5.43 -0.46
C VAL A 129 -5.96 -6.60 0.01
N PHE A 130 -6.61 -6.38 1.16
CA PHE A 130 -7.61 -7.25 1.75
C PHE A 130 -8.87 -6.44 2.12
N GLY A 131 -10.04 -7.04 1.92
CA GLY A 131 -11.33 -6.43 2.21
C GLY A 131 -11.90 -5.61 1.05
N SER A 132 -12.49 -4.47 1.38
CA SER A 132 -13.34 -3.72 0.45
C SER A 132 -12.55 -3.10 -0.70
N THR A 133 -13.08 -3.26 -1.92
CA THR A 133 -12.56 -2.61 -3.12
C THR A 133 -12.65 -1.09 -2.99
N ARG A 134 -11.55 -0.40 -3.29
CA ARG A 134 -11.48 1.07 -3.35
C ARG A 134 -10.88 1.49 -4.68
N ARG A 135 -11.22 2.70 -5.11
CA ARG A 135 -10.65 3.31 -6.31
C ARG A 135 -9.19 3.63 -6.04
N PHE A 136 -8.28 3.10 -6.85
CA PHE A 136 -6.89 3.52 -6.87
C PHE A 136 -6.71 4.43 -8.08
N LEU A 137 -6.53 5.73 -7.83
CA LEU A 137 -6.35 6.70 -8.90
C LEU A 137 -4.86 6.94 -9.14
N LEU A 138 -4.48 7.03 -10.39
CA LEU A 138 -3.11 7.28 -10.85
C LEU A 138 -3.13 8.51 -11.76
N ARG A 139 -2.19 9.44 -11.59
CA ARG A 139 -2.01 10.60 -12.48
C ARG A 139 -0.54 10.82 -12.82
N ASP A 140 -0.28 11.12 -14.08
CA ASP A 140 1.06 11.45 -14.57
C ASP A 140 1.46 12.84 -14.02
N LYS A 141 2.68 12.95 -13.51
CA LYS A 141 3.22 14.21 -12.96
C LYS A 141 3.60 15.21 -14.07
N ASN A 142 3.95 14.70 -15.25
CA ASN A 142 4.48 15.47 -16.36
C ASN A 142 3.43 15.75 -17.44
N ILE A 143 2.46 14.85 -17.61
CA ILE A 143 1.42 14.95 -18.65
C ILE A 143 0.07 15.31 -18.02
N LYS A 144 -0.37 16.55 -18.23
CA LYS A 144 -1.70 17.02 -17.78
C LYS A 144 -2.80 16.10 -18.32
N ASN A 145 -3.81 15.86 -17.48
CA ASN A 145 -5.00 15.04 -17.78
C ASN A 145 -4.74 13.56 -18.07
N ARG A 146 -3.50 13.07 -18.03
CA ARG A 146 -3.23 11.63 -18.10
C ARG A 146 -3.50 10.98 -16.74
N LYS A 147 -4.73 10.49 -16.59
CA LYS A 147 -5.22 9.82 -15.38
C LYS A 147 -5.67 8.41 -15.71
N LYS A 148 -5.46 7.49 -14.77
CA LYS A 148 -5.94 6.11 -14.85
C LYS A 148 -6.61 5.76 -13.54
N GLU A 149 -7.62 4.90 -13.59
CA GLU A 149 -8.24 4.30 -12.42
C GLU A 149 -7.97 2.80 -12.48
N ILE A 150 -7.43 2.27 -11.39
CA ILE A 150 -7.14 0.85 -11.23
C ILE A 150 -8.12 0.32 -10.19
N LYS A 151 -8.90 -0.69 -10.57
CA LYS A 151 -9.79 -1.39 -9.64
C LYS A 151 -8.99 -2.46 -8.92
N PHE A 152 -8.80 -2.28 -7.62
CA PHE A 152 -8.02 -3.18 -6.78
C PHE A 152 -8.96 -3.93 -5.84
N GLU A 153 -9.11 -5.23 -6.11
CA GLU A 153 -10.07 -6.11 -5.43
C GLU A 153 -9.40 -6.85 -4.27
N ASP A 154 -10.22 -7.55 -3.49
CA ASP A 154 -9.76 -8.35 -2.36
C ASP A 154 -8.77 -9.43 -2.82
N GLY A 155 -7.61 -9.49 -2.17
CA GLY A 155 -6.54 -10.45 -2.47
C GLY A 155 -5.69 -10.10 -3.69
N ASP A 156 -5.90 -8.96 -4.36
CA ASP A 156 -5.04 -8.54 -5.46
C ASP A 156 -3.68 -8.01 -4.93
N LEU A 157 -2.62 -8.28 -5.70
CA LEU A 157 -1.28 -7.72 -5.48
C LEU A 157 -0.91 -6.79 -6.65
N MET A 158 -0.38 -5.62 -6.36
CA MET A 158 0.13 -4.66 -7.33
C MET A 158 1.62 -4.44 -7.12
N LEU A 159 2.40 -4.61 -8.18
CA LEU A 159 3.83 -4.28 -8.21
C LEU A 159 4.02 -2.99 -9.01
N MET A 160 4.45 -1.94 -8.31
CA MET A 160 4.86 -0.67 -8.90
C MET A 160 6.37 -0.73 -9.14
N GLY A 161 6.78 -0.91 -10.40
CA GLY A 161 8.18 -1.04 -10.78
C GLY A 161 8.90 0.32 -10.93
N ASN A 162 10.11 0.23 -11.46
CA ASN A 162 10.99 1.36 -11.76
C ASN A 162 10.27 2.48 -12.55
N GLY A 163 10.56 3.72 -12.20
CA GLY A 163 10.03 4.94 -12.79
C GLY A 163 8.61 5.28 -12.33
N VAL A 164 7.90 4.42 -11.60
CA VAL A 164 6.52 4.71 -11.19
C VAL A 164 6.48 5.88 -10.21
N GLN A 165 7.24 5.82 -9.12
CA GLN A 165 7.20 6.88 -8.09
C GLN A 165 7.77 8.21 -8.59
N LYS A 166 8.67 8.18 -9.58
CA LYS A 166 9.20 9.37 -10.23
C LYS A 166 8.18 10.08 -11.13
N ASN A 167 7.40 9.32 -11.89
CA ASN A 167 6.56 9.86 -12.96
C ASN A 167 5.07 9.92 -12.63
N TRP A 168 4.63 9.22 -11.58
CA TRP A 168 3.22 9.08 -11.24
C TRP A 168 2.96 9.39 -9.78
N GLU A 169 1.82 10.03 -9.54
CA GLU A 169 1.21 10.12 -8.22
C GLU A 169 -0.02 9.23 -8.17
N HIS A 170 -0.33 8.76 -6.98
CA HIS A 170 -1.50 7.95 -6.72
C HIS A 170 -2.30 8.43 -5.51
N SER A 171 -3.59 8.07 -5.47
CA SER A 171 -4.49 8.41 -4.37
C SER A 171 -5.58 7.38 -4.16
N ILE A 172 -6.11 7.35 -2.93
CA ILE A 172 -7.32 6.62 -2.55
C ILE A 172 -8.35 7.66 -2.11
N PRO A 173 -9.28 8.08 -3.00
CA PRO A 173 -10.25 9.11 -2.67
C PRO A 173 -11.31 8.58 -1.69
N LYS A 174 -11.93 9.51 -0.95
CA LYS A 174 -13.15 9.23 -0.19
C LYS A 174 -14.30 8.80 -1.13
N THR A 175 -15.27 8.08 -0.60
CA THR A 175 -16.47 7.67 -1.31
C THR A 175 -17.69 7.78 -0.40
N ALA A 176 -18.80 8.27 -0.95
CA ALA A 176 -20.10 8.26 -0.27
C ALA A 176 -20.79 6.89 -0.32
N LYS A 177 -20.34 5.97 -1.18
CA LYS A 177 -20.82 4.59 -1.20
C LYS A 177 -20.53 3.91 0.14
N ASN A 178 -21.50 3.14 0.63
CA ASN A 178 -21.30 2.29 1.81
C ASN A 178 -20.32 1.16 1.46
N VAL A 179 -19.08 1.30 1.88
CA VAL A 179 -18.01 0.30 1.70
C VAL A 179 -17.46 -0.07 3.05
N GLY A 180 -17.16 -1.36 3.23
CA GLY A 180 -16.54 -1.85 4.45
C GLY A 180 -15.08 -1.42 4.54
N GLU A 181 -14.40 -2.02 5.51
CA GLU A 181 -12.99 -1.76 5.72
C GLU A 181 -12.11 -2.32 4.61
N ARG A 182 -10.91 -1.74 4.47
CA ARG A 182 -9.85 -2.18 3.57
C ARG A 182 -8.52 -2.11 4.30
N VAL A 183 -7.78 -3.22 4.30
CA VAL A 183 -6.37 -3.24 4.69
C VAL A 183 -5.51 -3.23 3.44
N ASN A 184 -4.45 -2.43 3.47
CA ASN A 184 -3.44 -2.36 2.42
C ASN A 184 -2.05 -2.49 3.05
N LEU A 185 -1.27 -3.45 2.61
CA LEU A 185 0.14 -3.57 2.99
C LEU A 185 1.02 -3.12 1.82
N THR A 186 1.84 -2.09 2.06
CA THR A 186 2.79 -1.56 1.07
C THR A 186 4.20 -1.97 1.48
N PHE A 187 4.71 -3.04 0.87
CA PHE A 187 6.05 -3.57 1.09
C PHE A 187 7.09 -2.79 0.29
N ARG A 188 8.22 -2.52 0.95
CA ARG A 188 9.30 -1.66 0.46
C ARG A 188 10.67 -2.26 0.79
N LEU A 189 11.68 -1.86 0.03
CA LEU A 189 13.08 -2.06 0.36
C LEU A 189 13.70 -0.72 0.76
N ILE A 190 14.19 -0.64 2.00
CA ILE A 190 14.77 0.55 2.62
C ILE A 190 16.29 0.37 2.75
N TYR A 191 17.03 1.44 2.45
CA TYR A 191 18.48 1.52 2.49
C TYR A 191 19.01 2.23 3.73
#